data_AF-A0A822J5G2-F1
#
_entry.id   AF-A0A822J5G2-F1
#
_cell.length_a   1.000
_cell.length_b   1.000
_cell.length_c   1.000
_cell.angle_alpha   90.00
_cell.angle_beta   90.00
_cell.angle_gamma   90.00
#
_symmetry.space_group_name_H-M   'P 1'
#
loop_
_entity.id
_entity.type
_entity.pdbx_description
1 polymer ?
#
loop_
_entity_poly.entity_id
_entity_poly.type
_entity_poly.pdbx_seq_one_letter_code
_entity_poly.pdbx_strand_id
1 'polypeptide(L)'
;MRIPTIYTLNEAETAQVITMIAAKEQIDKTRPFNLHGKRSRLSQSKVKEYIISSLPGIGQVAARNLLKHFGSVENVMTASLEELMNVERVGYKTAKRIREFAGGQYGYGSK
;
A
#
# COMPACT_ATOMS: atom_id res chain seq x y z
N MET A 1 1.77 -6.35 10.87
CA MET A 1 2.38 -7.41 10.05
C MET A 1 2.75 -8.52 11.00
N ARG A 2 2.25 -9.75 10.81
CA ARG A 2 2.66 -10.88 11.65
C ARG A 2 3.74 -11.62 10.87
N ILE A 3 4.98 -11.56 11.35
CA ILE A 3 6.10 -12.27 10.73
C ILE A 3 6.03 -13.72 11.23
N PRO A 4 5.88 -14.71 10.34
CA PRO A 4 5.90 -16.12 10.74
C PRO A 4 7.33 -16.52 11.11
N THR A 5 7.51 -17.08 12.31
CA THR A 5 8.77 -17.65 12.77
C THR A 5 8.70 -19.17 12.60
N ILE A 6 9.70 -19.75 11.93
CA ILE A 6 9.84 -21.21 11.78
C ILE A 6 11.10 -21.61 12.54
N TYR A 7 10.97 -22.59 13.44
CA TYR A 7 12.09 -23.12 14.20
C TYR A 7 12.68 -24.34 13.48
N THR A 8 14.01 -24.42 13.46
CA THR A 8 14.79 -25.54 12.93
C THR A 8 15.82 -25.96 13.97
N LEU A 9 16.19 -27.24 13.97
CA LEU A 9 17.07 -27.87 14.93
C LEU A 9 18.56 -27.65 14.60
N ASN A 10 18.89 -27.52 13.30
CA ASN A 10 20.26 -27.31 12.84
C ASN A 10 20.32 -26.66 11.44
N GLU A 11 21.54 -26.40 10.98
CA GLU A 11 21.85 -25.77 9.69
C GLU A 11 21.35 -26.60 8.50
N ALA A 12 21.47 -27.92 8.56
CA ALA A 12 21.03 -28.82 7.49
C ALA A 12 19.51 -28.80 7.32
N GLU A 13 18.76 -28.81 8.43
CA GLU A 13 17.30 -28.68 8.40
C GLU A 13 16.87 -27.28 7.93
N THR A 14 17.61 -26.24 8.32
CA THR A 14 17.38 -24.87 7.82
C THR A 14 17.52 -24.81 6.30
N ALA A 15 18.58 -25.41 5.74
CA ALA A 15 18.77 -25.48 4.30
C ALA A 15 17.63 -26.23 3.59
N GLN A 16 17.13 -27.31 4.19
CA GLN A 16 15.98 -28.06 3.65
C GLN A 16 14.70 -27.23 3.67
N VAL A 17 14.38 -26.56 4.77
CA VAL A 17 13.20 -25.68 4.88
C VAL A 17 13.26 -24.55 3.85
N ILE A 18 14.41 -23.90 3.69
CA ILE A 18 14.61 -22.86 2.66
C ILE A 18 14.37 -23.44 1.27
N THR A 19 14.93 -24.62 0.98
CA THR A 19 14.77 -25.30 -0.32
C THR A 19 13.30 -25.63 -0.59
N MET A 20 12.55 -26.09 0.40
CA MET A 20 11.11 -26.35 0.27
C MET A 20 10.30 -25.07 0.01
N ILE A 21 10.61 -23.98 0.71
CA ILE A 21 9.96 -22.67 0.48
C ILE A 21 10.24 -22.18 -0.94
N ALA A 22 11.50 -22.25 -1.37
CA ALA A 22 11.92 -21.85 -2.71
C ALA A 22 11.22 -22.70 -3.79
N ALA A 23 11.25 -24.02 -3.64
CA ALA A 23 10.55 -24.95 -4.54
C ALA A 23 9.06 -24.64 -4.63
N LYS A 24 8.39 -24.42 -3.50
CA LYS A 24 6.96 -24.09 -3.46
C LYS A 24 6.62 -22.76 -4.11
N GLU A 25 7.48 -21.75 -3.97
CA GLU A 25 7.25 -20.43 -4.56
C GLU A 25 7.67 -20.33 -6.03
N GLN A 26 8.66 -21.12 -6.46
CA GLN A 26 9.25 -21.03 -7.81
C GLN A 26 8.75 -22.10 -8.78
N ILE A 27 8.50 -23.33 -8.31
CA ILE A 27 8.15 -24.46 -9.18
C ILE A 27 6.63 -24.54 -9.41
N ASP A 28 5.84 -24.09 -8.44
CA ASP A 28 4.39 -24.37 -8.41
C ASP A 28 3.51 -23.23 -9.01
N LYS A 29 4.07 -22.26 -9.73
CA LYS A 29 3.30 -21.10 -10.24
C LYS A 29 3.77 -20.59 -11.60
N THR A 30 2.94 -20.84 -12.61
CA THR A 30 2.73 -20.01 -13.81
C THR A 30 2.11 -18.64 -13.51
N ARG A 31 2.18 -18.12 -12.26
CA ARG A 31 1.54 -16.86 -11.87
C ARG A 31 2.57 -15.73 -11.84
N PRO A 32 2.32 -14.60 -12.52
CA PRO A 32 3.19 -13.44 -12.43
C PRO A 32 3.33 -13.01 -10.96
N PHE A 33 4.55 -12.63 -10.58
CA PHE A 33 4.88 -12.08 -9.27
C PHE A 33 3.96 -10.88 -9.00
N ASN A 34 3.00 -11.06 -8.10
CA ASN A 34 2.07 -10.01 -7.74
C ASN A 34 2.71 -9.27 -6.55
N LEU A 35 3.16 -8.02 -6.77
CA LEU A 35 3.68 -7.14 -5.70
C LEU A 35 2.73 -7.03 -4.50
N HIS A 36 1.46 -7.36 -4.72
CA HIS A 36 0.43 -7.42 -3.71
C HIS A 36 0.15 -8.90 -3.36
N GLY A 37 0.64 -9.34 -2.19
CA GLY A 37 0.41 -10.70 -1.69
C GLY A 37 -1.08 -11.08 -1.60
N LYS A 38 -1.38 -12.38 -1.75
CA LYS A 38 -2.76 -12.94 -1.68
C LYS A 38 -3.48 -12.39 -0.44
N ARG A 39 -4.50 -11.55 -0.65
CA ARG A 39 -5.18 -10.77 0.38
C ARG A 39 -5.91 -11.70 1.36
N SER A 40 -5.41 -11.81 2.58
CA SER A 40 -6.24 -12.14 3.74
C SER A 40 -7.28 -11.03 3.91
N ARG A 41 -8.52 -11.25 3.45
CA ARG A 41 -9.78 -10.55 3.84
C ARG A 41 -9.61 -9.16 4.47
N LEU A 42 -8.97 -8.21 3.77
CA LEU A 42 -8.92 -6.83 4.27
C LEU A 42 -10.35 -6.28 4.16
N SER A 43 -10.88 -5.78 5.28
CA SER A 43 -12.14 -5.02 5.26
C SER A 43 -12.05 -3.90 4.23
N GLN A 44 -13.17 -3.55 3.59
CA GLN A 44 -13.22 -2.45 2.62
C GLN A 44 -12.59 -1.17 3.16
N SER A 45 -12.73 -0.89 4.46
CA SER A 45 -12.09 0.25 5.11
C SER A 45 -10.55 0.17 5.06
N LYS A 46 -9.96 -0.99 5.37
CA LYS A 46 -8.50 -1.19 5.30
C LYS A 46 -7.96 -1.10 3.87
N VAL A 47 -8.75 -1.53 2.88
CA VAL A 47 -8.38 -1.38 1.46
C VAL A 47 -8.37 0.08 1.06
N LYS A 48 -9.39 0.87 1.48
CA LYS A 48 -9.43 2.32 1.24
C LYS A 48 -8.25 3.02 1.91
N GLU A 49 -7.97 2.72 3.19
CA GLU A 49 -6.80 3.27 3.91
C GLU A 49 -5.50 2.93 3.18
N TYR A 50 -5.35 1.69 2.69
CA TYR A 50 -4.18 1.26 1.95
C TYR A 50 -3.99 2.04 0.64
N ILE A 51 -5.05 2.20 -0.16
CA ILE A 51 -5.00 2.96 -1.43
C ILE A 51 -4.51 4.38 -1.17
N ILE A 52 -5.09 5.09 -0.19
CA ILE A 52 -4.68 6.47 0.10
C ILE A 52 -3.25 6.52 0.66
N SER A 53 -2.87 5.59 1.53
CA SER A 53 -1.51 5.52 2.09
C SER A 53 -0.43 5.11 1.09
N SER A 54 -0.82 4.63 -0.10
CA SER A 54 0.13 4.30 -1.16
C SER A 54 0.69 5.53 -1.88
N LEU A 55 0.06 6.71 -1.69
CA LEU A 55 0.53 7.96 -2.27
C LEU A 55 1.80 8.48 -1.54
N PRO A 56 2.78 9.03 -2.28
CA PRO A 56 4.02 9.51 -1.67
C PRO A 56 3.81 10.60 -0.62
N GLY A 57 4.30 10.34 0.60
CA GLY A 57 4.18 11.28 1.73
C GLY A 57 2.88 11.16 2.53
N ILE A 58 2.08 10.11 2.30
CA ILE A 58 0.87 9.82 3.07
C ILE A 58 1.06 8.55 3.89
N GLY A 59 1.17 8.70 5.20
CA GLY A 59 1.16 7.57 6.14
C GLY A 59 -0.26 7.10 6.47
N GLN A 60 -0.37 5.98 7.20
CA GLN A 60 -1.65 5.39 7.61
C GLN A 60 -2.56 6.37 8.39
N VAL A 61 -1.98 7.24 9.22
CA VAL A 61 -2.76 8.21 10.01
C VAL A 61 -3.37 9.29 9.12
N ALA A 62 -2.59 9.87 8.21
CA ALA A 62 -3.08 10.86 7.27
C ALA A 62 -4.14 10.26 6.33
N ALA A 63 -3.92 9.03 5.84
CA ALA A 63 -4.90 8.30 5.03
C ALA A 63 -6.24 8.12 5.76
N ARG A 64 -6.20 7.73 7.04
CA ARG A 64 -7.40 7.61 7.86
C ARG A 64 -8.09 8.95 8.09
N ASN A 65 -7.34 10.02 8.37
CA ASN A 65 -7.89 11.35 8.57
C ASN A 65 -8.59 11.87 7.30
N LEU A 66 -7.96 11.69 6.13
CA LEU A 66 -8.54 12.02 4.82
C LEU A 66 -9.85 11.26 4.60
N LEU A 67 -9.86 9.94 4.82
CA LEU A 67 -11.07 9.13 4.62
C LEU A 67 -12.18 9.43 5.64
N LYS A 68 -11.84 9.83 6.86
CA LYS A 68 -12.82 10.30 7.85
C LYS A 68 -13.43 11.65 7.45
N HIS A 69 -12.62 12.56 6.91
CA HIS A 69 -13.06 13.89 6.50
C HIS A 69 -13.91 13.84 5.22
N PHE A 70 -13.43 13.15 4.20
CA PHE A 70 -14.05 13.13 2.86
C PHE A 70 -15.01 11.95 2.63
N GLY A 71 -14.99 10.91 3.47
CA GLY A 71 -15.93 9.77 3.43
C GLY A 71 -15.66 8.70 2.36
N SER A 72 -14.97 9.03 1.26
CA SER A 72 -14.66 8.08 0.19
C SER A 72 -13.29 8.33 -0.43
N VAL A 73 -12.74 7.33 -1.11
CA VAL A 73 -11.48 7.48 -1.89
C VAL A 73 -11.68 8.46 -3.03
N GLU A 74 -12.83 8.40 -3.70
CA GLU A 74 -13.19 9.31 -4.79
C GLU A 74 -13.14 10.77 -4.34
N ASN A 75 -13.78 11.10 -3.22
CA ASN A 75 -13.83 12.45 -2.68
C ASN A 75 -12.43 12.96 -2.31
N VAL A 76 -11.53 12.09 -1.80
CA VAL A 76 -10.13 12.46 -1.56
C VAL A 76 -9.39 12.78 -2.86
N MET A 77 -9.67 12.04 -3.94
CA MET A 77 -9.01 12.22 -5.24
C MET A 77 -9.57 13.42 -6.03
N THR A 78 -10.80 13.85 -5.76
CA THR A 78 -11.44 15.00 -6.42
C THR A 78 -11.38 16.28 -5.61
N ALA A 79 -11.11 16.22 -4.29
CA ALA A 79 -10.94 17.39 -3.43
C ALA A 79 -9.91 18.38 -3.97
N SER A 80 -10.19 19.67 -3.74
CA SER A 80 -9.28 20.78 -4.06
C SER A 80 -8.05 20.78 -3.15
N LEU A 81 -7.01 21.50 -3.57
CA LEU A 81 -5.78 21.64 -2.79
C LEU A 81 -6.05 22.27 -1.42
N GLU A 82 -6.96 23.25 -1.36
CA GLU A 82 -7.35 23.96 -0.14
C GLU A 82 -8.10 23.05 0.83
N GLU A 83 -9.07 22.27 0.35
CA GLU A 83 -9.82 21.31 1.17
C GLU A 83 -8.90 20.23 1.75
N LEU A 84 -7.96 19.72 0.94
CA LEU A 84 -6.99 18.72 1.40
C LEU A 84 -6.12 19.27 2.54
N MET A 85 -5.74 20.55 2.49
CA MET A 85 -4.93 21.20 3.52
C MET A 85 -5.65 21.42 4.85
N ASN A 86 -6.99 21.33 4.87
CA ASN A 86 -7.78 21.41 6.11
C ASN A 86 -7.72 20.11 6.93
N VAL A 87 -7.18 19.03 6.36
CA VAL A 87 -7.05 17.75 7.06
C VAL A 87 -5.77 17.69 7.89
N GLU A 88 -5.90 17.30 9.15
CA GLU A 88 -4.77 17.17 10.06
C GLU A 88 -3.66 16.28 9.44
N ARG A 89 -2.42 16.80 9.46
CA ARG A 89 -1.20 16.19 8.89
C ARG A 89 -1.12 16.19 7.37
N VAL A 90 -1.98 16.95 6.69
CA VAL A 90 -1.90 17.20 5.24
C VAL A 90 -1.48 18.65 5.02
N GLY A 91 -0.19 18.85 4.77
CA GLY A 91 0.34 20.17 4.39
C GLY A 91 0.33 20.39 2.88
N TYR A 92 0.68 21.60 2.44
CA TYR A 92 0.72 22.00 1.02
C TYR A 92 1.45 21.00 0.12
N LYS A 93 2.64 20.53 0.53
CA LYS A 93 3.43 19.57 -0.28
C LYS A 93 2.69 18.24 -0.47
N THR A 94 1.98 17.77 0.55
CA THR A 94 1.21 16.53 0.49
C THR A 94 -0.05 16.72 -0.36
N ALA A 95 -0.80 17.80 -0.12
CA ALA A 95 -1.99 18.15 -0.90
C ALA A 95 -1.68 18.31 -2.40
N LYS A 96 -0.59 19.01 -2.73
CA LYS A 96 -0.12 19.17 -4.11
C LYS A 96 0.18 17.83 -4.78
N ARG A 97 0.90 16.94 -4.09
CA ARG A 97 1.17 15.58 -4.61
C ARG A 97 -0.10 14.79 -4.85
N ILE A 98 -1.08 14.85 -3.94
CA ILE A 98 -2.38 14.18 -4.14
C ILE A 98 -3.02 14.67 -5.44
N ARG A 99 -3.06 15.99 -5.67
CA ARG A 99 -3.61 16.57 -6.90
C ARG A 99 -2.84 16.18 -8.16
N GLU A 100 -1.51 16.20 -8.09
CA GLU A 100 -0.64 15.80 -9.21
C GLU A 100 -0.84 14.33 -9.59
N PHE A 101 -0.96 13.42 -8.60
CA PHE A 101 -1.18 12.00 -8.85
C PHE A 101 -2.61 11.69 -9.30
N ALA A 102 -3.62 12.37 -8.75
CA ALA A 102 -5.01 12.13 -9.10
C ALA A 102 -5.37 12.69 -10.48
N GLY A 103 -4.78 13.82 -10.88
CA GLY A 103 -5.08 14.50 -12.15
C GLY A 103 -4.00 14.38 -13.23
N GLY A 104 -2.84 13.82 -12.93
CA GLY A 104 -1.73 13.69 -13.86
C GLY A 104 -2.03 12.72 -15.02
N GLN A 105 -1.60 13.07 -16.23
CA GLN A 105 -1.73 12.18 -17.38
C GLN A 105 -0.76 10.99 -17.26
N TYR A 106 -1.29 9.80 -17.49
CA TYR A 106 -0.47 8.58 -17.52
C TYR A 106 0.51 8.64 -18.69
N GLY A 107 1.82 8.50 -18.40
CA GLY A 107 2.89 8.51 -19.41
C GLY A 107 3.64 9.84 -19.57
N TYR A 108 3.20 10.91 -18.92
CA TYR A 108 3.97 12.17 -18.82
C TYR A 108 4.21 12.50 -17.35
N GLY A 109 5.35 12.04 -16.83
CA GLY A 109 5.84 12.36 -15.49
C GLY A 109 7.20 13.03 -15.58
N SER A 110 7.25 14.29 -15.15
CA SER A 110 8.45 15.10 -14.96
C SER A 110 9.56 14.31 -14.27
N LYS A 111 10.79 14.48 -14.78
CA LYS A 111 12.03 14.06 -14.11
C LYS A 111 12.09 14.55 -12.67
#